data_AF-A0A357JGZ6-F1
#
_entry.id   AF-A0A357JGZ6-F1
#
_cell.length_a   1.000
_cell.length_b   1.000
_cell.length_c   1.000
_cell.angle_alpha   90.00
_cell.angle_beta   90.00
_cell.angle_gamma   90.00
#
_symmetry.space_group_name_H-M   'P 1'
#
loop_
_entity.id
_entity.type
_entity.pdbx_description
1 polymer ?
#
loop_
_entity_poly.entity_id
_entity_poly.type
_entity_poly.pdbx_seq_one_letter_code
_entity_poly.pdbx_strand_id
1 'polypeptide(L)'
;MKTTIQYLVSILLFISIFYSCVHDDDYEIPSIENCSEVVIPVTKTVQEIYDTSTSTVTQYTLQDVLEAYVISNDQAGNFFKRLHFQTLDGSRGFSIPIDLSDSYTIFNSGRKVYIQLQNNYIQLHFDGLEIGNYFFDDATQLASIGKIPAANYKNIIIKTCTVVEEDKLTNKITLSEITDAHLNTLIELKDVQFEDAALGKTLYDANNDIGGATNYTIEDISKTSIKFRTSAFVNFGTTAVPEGNGTIRGVLTKFRNTYQLLSRTLDDINLNGDRKRIGFAENITGTKINISEVRTLFTGTDTQLLDDVFIEGIITMSGIDHNNMTERNAFIQDESGAIALRFSAATSLKRGYKVKINLKDVVLGSLRGLLQANI
;
A
#
# COMPACT_ATOMS: atom_id res chain seq x y z
N MET A 1 -36.62 -23.32 -43.45
CA MET A 1 -35.92 -22.04 -43.72
C MET A 1 -36.50 -20.84 -42.96
N LYS A 2 -37.81 -20.73 -42.71
CA LYS A 2 -38.37 -19.58 -41.96
C LYS A 2 -38.08 -19.59 -40.45
N THR A 3 -38.03 -20.76 -39.82
CA THR A 3 -37.77 -20.88 -38.36
C THR A 3 -36.31 -20.64 -37.99
N THR A 4 -35.35 -21.05 -38.83
CA THR A 4 -33.92 -20.86 -38.58
C THR A 4 -33.49 -19.38 -38.66
N ILE A 5 -34.18 -18.57 -39.47
CA ILE A 5 -33.91 -17.12 -39.60
C ILE A 5 -34.43 -16.36 -38.38
N GLN A 6 -35.56 -16.79 -37.77
CA GLN A 6 -36.06 -16.16 -36.55
C GLN A 6 -35.12 -16.35 -35.35
N TYR A 7 -34.48 -17.51 -35.21
CA TYR A 7 -33.50 -17.72 -34.14
C TYR A 7 -32.20 -16.95 -34.37
N LEU A 8 -31.76 -16.77 -35.63
CA LEU A 8 -30.58 -15.97 -35.95
C LEU A 8 -30.79 -14.47 -35.70
N VAL A 9 -31.99 -13.95 -35.96
CA VAL A 9 -32.34 -12.55 -35.67
C VAL A 9 -32.48 -12.30 -34.16
N SER A 10 -33.01 -13.26 -33.39
CA SER A 10 -33.11 -13.14 -31.93
C SER A 10 -31.76 -13.27 -31.20
N ILE A 11 -30.80 -14.03 -31.74
CA ILE A 11 -29.44 -14.13 -31.17
C ILE A 11 -28.61 -12.86 -31.49
N LEU A 12 -28.81 -12.23 -32.65
CA LEU A 12 -28.13 -10.99 -33.01
C LEU A 12 -28.62 -9.79 -32.16
N LEU A 13 -29.89 -9.79 -31.75
CA LEU A 13 -30.47 -8.73 -30.91
C LEU A 13 -30.08 -8.83 -29.42
N PHE A 14 -29.63 -10.00 -28.96
CA PHE A 14 -29.18 -10.22 -27.57
C PHE A 14 -27.70 -9.86 -27.35
N ILE A 15 -26.89 -9.87 -28.41
CA ILE A 15 -25.45 -9.54 -28.36
C ILE A 15 -25.21 -8.01 -28.39
N SER A 16 -26.17 -7.23 -28.89
CA SER A 16 -26.07 -5.76 -28.93
C SER A 16 -26.32 -5.04 -27.59
N ILE A 17 -26.61 -5.76 -26.51
CA ILE A 17 -26.89 -5.16 -25.18
C ILE A 17 -25.65 -5.16 -24.26
N PHE A 18 -24.51 -5.70 -24.71
CA PHE A 18 -23.28 -5.79 -23.90
C PHE A 18 -22.15 -4.85 -24.34
N TYR A 19 -22.42 -3.85 -25.19
CA TYR A 19 -21.43 -2.88 -25.68
C TYR A 19 -21.67 -1.42 -25.26
N SER A 20 -22.39 -1.20 -24.15
CA SER A 20 -22.43 0.12 -23.50
C SER A 20 -22.19 0.01 -22.00
N CYS A 21 -21.06 -0.57 -21.61
CA CYS A 21 -20.33 0.01 -20.47
C CYS A 21 -19.65 1.27 -21.02
N VAL A 22 -20.38 2.39 -21.04
CA VAL A 22 -19.71 3.68 -21.08
C VAL A 22 -18.92 3.73 -19.77
N HIS A 23 -17.60 3.70 -19.89
CA HIS A 23 -16.70 4.06 -18.81
C HIS A 23 -16.76 5.59 -18.75
N ASP A 24 -17.84 6.12 -18.18
CA ASP A 24 -18.10 7.57 -18.04
C ASP A 24 -17.65 8.05 -16.65
N ASP A 25 -16.55 7.47 -16.15
CA ASP A 25 -15.90 7.92 -14.92
C ASP A 25 -14.91 9.06 -15.19
N ASP A 26 -14.89 9.62 -16.41
CA ASP A 26 -14.36 10.95 -16.66
C ASP A 26 -15.36 11.99 -16.13
N TYR A 27 -15.45 12.08 -14.80
CA TYR A 27 -16.05 13.25 -14.15
C TYR A 27 -15.15 14.45 -14.46
N GLU A 28 -15.36 15.09 -15.61
CA GLU A 28 -14.88 16.45 -15.81
C GLU A 28 -15.43 17.29 -14.65
N ILE A 29 -14.52 17.75 -13.79
CA ILE A 29 -14.86 18.58 -12.64
C ILE A 29 -15.60 19.80 -13.21
N PRO A 30 -16.90 20.01 -12.89
CA PRO A 30 -17.66 21.08 -13.50
C PRO A 30 -16.93 22.41 -13.29
N SER A 31 -16.55 23.08 -14.39
CA SER A 31 -15.93 24.39 -14.31
C SER A 31 -16.98 25.37 -13.75
N ILE A 32 -16.79 25.81 -12.51
CA ILE A 32 -17.67 26.80 -11.91
C ILE A 32 -17.39 28.13 -12.61
N GLU A 33 -18.18 28.48 -13.63
CA GLU A 33 -18.05 29.72 -14.41
C GLU A 33 -18.28 31.01 -13.60
N ASN A 34 -18.61 30.92 -12.30
CA ASN A 34 -18.79 32.08 -11.41
C ASN A 34 -18.25 31.82 -10.00
N CYS A 35 -16.98 31.41 -9.92
CA CYS A 35 -16.32 31.30 -8.63
C CYS A 35 -15.59 32.61 -8.30
N SER A 36 -16.23 33.46 -7.49
CA SER A 36 -15.63 34.69 -6.95
C SER A 36 -14.75 34.34 -5.75
N GLU A 37 -13.43 34.34 -5.91
CA GLU A 37 -12.48 34.13 -4.82
C GLU A 37 -11.75 35.41 -4.40
N VAL A 38 -11.44 35.48 -3.11
CA VAL A 38 -10.54 36.49 -2.55
C VAL A 38 -9.14 35.88 -2.54
N VAL A 39 -8.20 36.50 -3.25
CA VAL A 39 -6.79 36.12 -3.20
C VAL A 39 -6.22 36.58 -1.87
N ILE A 40 -5.71 35.64 -1.08
CA ILE A 40 -5.10 35.91 0.22
C ILE A 40 -3.58 35.81 0.07
N PRO A 41 -2.81 36.82 0.50
CA PRO A 41 -1.35 36.75 0.50
C PRO A 41 -0.86 35.61 1.38
N VAL A 42 -0.05 34.71 0.81
CA VAL A 42 0.65 33.66 1.54
C VAL A 42 1.89 34.29 2.17
N THR A 43 2.04 34.13 3.49
CA THR A 43 3.13 34.77 4.25
C THR A 43 4.11 33.76 4.85
N LYS A 44 3.72 32.48 4.91
CA LYS A 44 4.55 31.38 5.40
C LYS A 44 4.44 30.15 4.53
N THR A 45 5.51 29.38 4.49
CA THR A 45 5.54 28.04 3.91
C THR A 45 5.21 26.98 4.96
N VAL A 46 4.70 25.83 4.53
CA VAL A 46 4.47 24.68 5.44
C VAL A 46 5.78 24.23 6.09
N GLN A 47 6.90 24.31 5.36
CA GLN A 47 8.23 23.95 5.89
C GLN A 47 8.65 24.84 7.06
N GLU A 48 8.46 26.16 6.96
CA GLU A 48 8.79 27.08 8.07
C GLU A 48 7.96 26.79 9.32
N ILE A 49 6.69 26.39 9.16
CA ILE A 49 5.84 26.00 10.29
C ILE A 49 6.30 24.67 10.87
N TYR A 50 6.67 23.71 10.03
CA TYR A 50 7.25 22.44 10.46
C TYR A 50 8.53 22.64 11.28
N ASP A 51 9.48 23.44 10.78
CA ASP A 51 10.80 23.66 11.40
C ASP A 51 10.71 24.39 12.75
N THR A 52 9.63 25.14 12.97
CA THR A 52 9.38 25.85 14.23
C THR A 52 8.46 25.07 15.19
N SER A 53 7.88 23.97 14.73
CA SER A 53 7.01 23.11 15.54
C SER A 53 7.82 22.10 16.35
N THR A 54 7.27 21.70 17.49
CA THR A 54 7.82 20.62 18.33
C THR A 54 6.71 19.64 18.69
N SER A 55 7.04 18.55 19.39
CA SER A 55 6.03 17.63 19.93
C SER A 55 5.13 18.25 21.00
N THR A 56 5.44 19.46 21.48
CA THR A 56 4.63 20.19 22.45
C THR A 56 3.66 21.12 21.75
N VAL A 57 2.37 20.97 22.07
CA VAL A 57 1.30 21.85 21.57
C VAL A 57 1.60 23.29 21.91
N THR A 58 1.69 24.14 20.87
CA THR A 58 2.02 25.55 21.01
C THR A 58 1.03 26.41 20.24
N GLN A 59 0.59 27.51 20.84
CA GLN A 59 -0.29 28.46 20.14
C GLN A 59 0.51 29.27 19.13
N TYR A 60 -0.02 29.39 17.92
CA TYR A 60 0.52 30.26 16.88
C TYR A 60 -0.18 31.62 16.92
N THR A 61 0.56 32.70 17.20
CA THR A 61 -0.02 34.02 17.50
C THR A 61 0.10 35.03 16.35
N LEU A 62 0.96 34.75 15.36
CA LEU A 62 1.18 35.62 14.22
C LEU A 62 0.05 35.47 13.18
N GLN A 63 -0.20 36.54 12.44
CA GLN A 63 -1.21 36.56 11.37
C GLN A 63 -0.63 36.03 10.06
N ASP A 64 -0.23 34.76 10.08
CA ASP A 64 0.33 34.11 8.90
C ASP A 64 -0.66 33.17 8.20
N VAL A 65 -0.45 33.04 6.88
CA VAL A 65 -1.30 32.25 5.99
C VAL A 65 -0.45 31.28 5.19
N LEU A 66 -0.89 30.02 5.13
CA LEU A 66 -0.35 28.98 4.26
C LEU A 66 -1.25 28.77 3.04
N GLU A 67 -0.68 28.18 2.00
CA GLU A 67 -1.45 27.56 0.91
C GLU A 67 -1.11 26.08 0.77
N ALA A 68 -2.10 25.27 0.42
CA ALA A 68 -1.97 23.83 0.28
C ALA A 68 -3.08 23.24 -0.61
N TYR A 69 -2.88 22.01 -1.07
CA TYR A 69 -3.94 21.19 -1.67
C TYR A 69 -4.52 20.23 -0.63
N VAL A 70 -5.84 20.06 -0.65
CA VAL A 70 -6.53 18.98 0.05
C VAL A 70 -6.18 17.66 -0.64
N ILE A 71 -5.77 16.64 0.12
CA ILE A 71 -5.45 15.31 -0.44
C ILE A 71 -6.30 14.19 0.12
N SER A 72 -7.03 14.40 1.21
CA SER A 72 -7.97 13.42 1.75
C SER A 72 -9.18 14.09 2.37
N ASN A 73 -10.26 13.31 2.43
CA ASN A 73 -11.53 13.66 3.06
C ASN A 73 -12.24 12.38 3.52
N ASP A 74 -13.41 12.56 4.12
CA ASP A 74 -14.21 11.48 4.72
C ASP A 74 -15.06 10.67 3.73
N GLN A 75 -14.97 10.91 2.41
CA GLN A 75 -15.86 10.31 1.40
C GLN A 75 -15.98 8.79 1.49
N ALA A 76 -14.85 8.09 1.61
CA ALA A 76 -14.84 6.63 1.70
C ALA A 76 -14.67 6.11 3.14
N GLY A 77 -14.60 6.97 4.16
CA GLY A 77 -14.58 6.59 5.57
C GLY A 77 -13.22 6.32 6.22
N ASN A 78 -12.10 6.40 5.50
CA ASN A 78 -10.77 6.16 6.09
C ASN A 78 -10.23 7.38 6.87
N PHE A 79 -10.64 8.58 6.48
CA PHE A 79 -10.22 9.86 7.08
C PHE A 79 -11.36 10.54 7.83
N PHE A 80 -11.82 9.92 8.91
CA PHE A 80 -12.91 10.46 9.71
C PHE A 80 -12.48 11.68 10.53
N LYS A 81 -13.18 12.81 10.36
CA LYS A 81 -12.98 14.04 11.14
C LYS A 81 -11.54 14.57 11.12
N ARG A 82 -10.85 14.36 10.00
CA ARG A 82 -9.49 14.85 9.75
C ARG A 82 -9.29 15.04 8.25
N LEU A 83 -8.72 16.18 7.87
CA LEU A 83 -8.27 16.46 6.52
C LEU A 83 -6.75 16.43 6.48
N HIS A 84 -6.18 15.88 5.41
CA HIS A 84 -4.75 15.99 5.14
C HIS A 84 -4.53 16.94 3.96
N PHE A 85 -3.43 17.66 4.03
CA PHE A 85 -3.04 18.69 3.08
C PHE A 85 -1.57 18.54 2.75
N GLN A 86 -1.19 18.94 1.54
CA GLN A 86 0.21 19.03 1.15
C GLN A 86 0.51 20.35 0.44
N THR A 87 1.79 20.74 0.45
CA THR A 87 2.31 21.86 -0.32
C THR A 87 2.02 21.69 -1.83
N LEU A 88 2.04 22.81 -2.56
CA LEU A 88 1.74 22.77 -4.00
C LEU A 88 2.72 21.91 -4.82
N ASP A 89 3.94 21.74 -4.31
CA ASP A 89 5.00 20.89 -4.88
C ASP A 89 5.05 19.48 -4.27
N GLY A 90 4.17 19.15 -3.31
CA GLY A 90 4.13 17.86 -2.64
C GLY A 90 5.30 17.57 -1.69
N SER A 91 6.16 18.55 -1.39
CA SER A 91 7.36 18.37 -0.55
C SER A 91 7.08 18.17 0.93
N ARG A 92 5.92 18.61 1.44
CA ARG A 92 5.54 18.47 2.86
C ARG A 92 4.04 18.40 3.03
N GLY A 93 3.59 17.62 4.01
CA GLY A 93 2.19 17.53 4.40
C GLY A 93 1.92 17.98 5.83
N PHE A 94 0.65 18.25 6.11
CA PHE A 94 0.12 18.46 7.46
C PHE A 94 -1.33 17.96 7.53
N SER A 95 -1.85 17.81 8.74
CA SER A 95 -3.25 17.45 8.94
C SER A 95 -3.98 18.43 9.87
N ILE A 96 -5.29 18.52 9.67
CA ILE A 96 -6.19 19.31 10.50
C ILE A 96 -7.34 18.42 10.96
N PRO A 97 -7.42 18.08 12.26
CA PRO A 97 -8.61 17.49 12.84
C PRO A 97 -9.78 18.48 12.77
N ILE A 98 -10.91 18.06 12.22
CA ILE A 98 -12.09 18.91 12.01
C ILE A 98 -13.35 18.13 12.38
N ASP A 99 -14.23 18.74 13.18
CA ASP A 99 -15.51 18.15 13.56
C ASP A 99 -16.60 18.46 12.53
N LEU A 100 -16.32 18.09 11.29
CA LEU A 100 -17.20 18.28 10.12
C LEU A 100 -17.51 16.92 9.51
N SER A 101 -18.79 16.67 9.24
CA SER A 101 -19.25 15.49 8.49
C SER A 101 -19.46 15.87 7.03
N ASP A 102 -19.34 14.89 6.13
CA ASP A 102 -19.46 15.07 4.69
C ASP A 102 -18.50 16.13 4.14
N SER A 103 -17.30 16.20 4.74
CA SER A 103 -16.26 17.16 4.39
C SER A 103 -15.86 17.09 2.91
N TYR A 104 -16.00 15.92 2.28
CA TYR A 104 -15.77 15.71 0.85
C TYR A 104 -16.63 16.60 -0.06
N THR A 105 -17.81 17.03 0.39
CA THR A 105 -18.71 17.93 -0.37
C THR A 105 -18.18 19.37 -0.45
N ILE A 106 -17.24 19.74 0.43
CA ILE A 106 -16.66 21.09 0.55
C ILE A 106 -15.19 21.08 0.16
N PHE A 107 -14.47 20.04 0.59
CA PHE A 107 -13.03 19.84 0.45
C PHE A 107 -12.79 18.59 -0.40
N ASN A 108 -13.14 18.67 -1.69
CA ASN A 108 -12.74 17.66 -2.65
C ASN A 108 -11.22 17.59 -2.78
N SER A 109 -10.70 16.39 -3.06
CA SER A 109 -9.29 16.18 -3.37
C SER A 109 -8.83 17.14 -4.47
N GLY A 110 -7.59 17.61 -4.34
CA GLY A 110 -6.95 18.57 -5.23
C GLY A 110 -7.46 20.00 -5.16
N ARG A 111 -8.45 20.30 -4.30
CA ARG A 111 -8.84 21.69 -4.05
C ARG A 111 -7.72 22.44 -3.33
N LYS A 112 -7.33 23.60 -3.87
CA LYS A 112 -6.43 24.52 -3.18
C LYS A 112 -7.17 25.25 -2.07
N VAL A 113 -6.51 25.43 -0.93
CA VAL A 113 -7.02 26.14 0.24
C VAL A 113 -5.97 27.11 0.77
N TYR A 114 -6.43 28.14 1.48
CA TYR A 114 -5.62 28.93 2.39
C TYR A 114 -5.88 28.50 3.83
N ILE A 115 -4.82 28.44 4.64
CA ILE A 115 -4.90 28.10 6.07
C ILE A 115 -4.47 29.31 6.89
N GLN A 116 -5.39 29.85 7.69
CA GLN A 116 -5.12 30.92 8.66
C GLN A 116 -4.50 30.32 9.92
N LEU A 117 -3.31 30.79 10.31
CA LEU A 117 -2.60 30.22 11.46
C LEU A 117 -2.91 30.91 12.78
N GLN A 118 -3.32 32.19 12.74
CA GLN A 118 -3.50 32.98 13.95
C GLN A 118 -4.50 32.34 14.92
N ASN A 119 -4.09 32.23 16.18
CA ASN A 119 -4.85 31.67 17.30
C ASN A 119 -5.14 30.16 17.20
N ASN A 120 -4.62 29.47 16.19
CA ASN A 120 -4.61 28.02 16.14
C ASN A 120 -3.38 27.48 16.88
N TYR A 121 -3.39 26.19 17.14
CA TYR A 121 -2.30 25.47 17.79
C TYR A 121 -1.61 24.57 16.77
N ILE A 122 -0.30 24.41 16.95
CA ILE A 122 0.57 23.56 16.13
C ILE A 122 1.29 22.55 17.01
N GLN A 123 1.55 21.36 16.47
CA GLN A 123 2.44 20.37 17.06
C GLN A 123 3.02 19.43 15.99
N LEU A 124 4.09 18.73 16.32
CA LEU A 124 4.55 17.53 15.62
C LEU A 124 4.05 16.29 16.37
N HIS A 125 3.00 15.66 15.85
CA HIS A 125 2.45 14.43 16.41
C HIS A 125 3.01 13.23 15.62
N PHE A 126 3.88 12.45 16.27
CA PHE A 126 4.68 11.41 15.61
C PHE A 126 5.35 11.93 14.33
N ASP A 127 6.05 13.06 14.46
CA ASP A 127 6.76 13.78 13.39
C ASP A 127 5.84 14.36 12.28
N GLY A 128 4.53 14.11 12.32
CA GLY A 128 3.56 14.75 11.42
C GLY A 128 3.11 16.11 11.95
N LEU A 129 3.15 17.15 11.10
CA LEU A 129 2.61 18.46 11.46
C LEU A 129 1.09 18.40 11.57
N GLU A 130 0.56 18.82 12.73
CA GLU A 130 -0.87 19.00 12.97
C GLU A 130 -1.17 20.45 13.32
N ILE A 131 -2.27 20.96 12.78
CA ILE A 131 -2.80 22.30 13.06
C ILE A 131 -4.25 22.16 13.51
N GLY A 132 -4.64 22.85 14.58
CA GLY A 132 -6.04 22.80 15.05
C GLY A 132 -6.28 23.58 16.33
N ASN A 133 -7.21 23.11 17.15
CA ASN A 133 -7.49 23.73 18.44
C ASN A 133 -6.67 23.09 19.55
N TYR A 134 -6.54 23.78 20.69
CA TYR A 134 -5.99 23.16 21.88
C TYR A 134 -6.97 22.14 22.44
N PHE A 135 -6.47 20.96 22.78
CA PHE A 135 -7.22 19.95 23.52
C PHE A 135 -6.38 19.45 24.69
N PHE A 136 -7.03 19.30 25.84
CA PHE A 136 -6.44 18.72 27.03
C PHE A 136 -7.27 17.51 27.43
N ASP A 137 -6.64 16.35 27.46
CA ASP A 137 -7.27 15.12 27.91
C ASP A 137 -7.15 15.01 29.43
N ASP A 138 -8.28 15.18 30.15
CA ASP A 138 -8.32 15.10 31.61
C ASP A 138 -7.96 13.70 32.14
N ALA A 139 -8.15 12.63 31.35
CA ALA A 139 -7.82 11.28 31.78
C ALA A 139 -6.31 11.00 31.67
N THR A 140 -5.67 11.44 30.58
CA THR A 140 -4.23 11.22 30.40
C THR A 140 -3.36 12.37 30.89
N GLN A 141 -3.96 13.52 31.22
CA GLN A 141 -3.28 14.77 31.60
C GLN A 141 -2.31 15.25 30.50
N LEU A 142 -2.68 15.06 29.23
CA LEU A 142 -1.85 15.43 28.07
C LEU A 142 -2.55 16.46 27.21
N ALA A 143 -1.80 17.48 26.80
CA ALA A 143 -2.22 18.42 25.76
C ALA A 143 -1.94 17.82 24.37
N SER A 144 -2.86 18.01 23.43
CA SER A 144 -2.70 17.66 22.01
C SER A 144 -3.49 18.62 21.11
N ILE A 145 -3.40 18.44 19.79
CA ILE A 145 -4.26 19.14 18.85
C ILE A 145 -5.66 18.51 18.83
N GLY A 146 -6.65 19.32 19.18
CA GLY A 146 -8.06 19.04 19.09
C GLY A 146 -8.69 19.42 17.76
N LYS A 147 -9.92 18.93 17.57
CA LYS A 147 -10.73 19.19 16.38
C LYS A 147 -11.20 20.63 16.33
N ILE A 148 -11.15 21.22 15.14
CA ILE A 148 -11.82 22.48 14.84
C ILE A 148 -13.33 22.22 14.72
N PRO A 149 -14.19 22.93 15.48
CA PRO A 149 -15.65 22.79 15.36
C PRO A 149 -16.18 23.17 13.97
N ALA A 150 -17.27 22.52 13.54
CA ALA A 150 -17.96 22.84 12.28
C ALA A 150 -18.37 24.33 12.16
N ALA A 151 -18.64 25.00 13.27
CA ALA A 151 -18.98 26.42 13.27
C ALA A 151 -17.78 27.32 12.91
N ASN A 152 -16.55 26.85 13.12
CA ASN A 152 -15.35 27.69 13.10
C ASN A 152 -14.39 27.37 11.95
N TYR A 153 -14.54 26.23 11.25
CA TYR A 153 -13.58 25.84 10.23
C TYR A 153 -13.39 26.87 9.12
N LYS A 154 -14.44 27.62 8.76
CA LYS A 154 -14.38 28.65 7.71
C LYS A 154 -13.45 29.82 8.05
N ASN A 155 -13.17 30.03 9.33
CA ASN A 155 -12.21 31.05 9.79
C ASN A 155 -10.76 30.58 9.62
N ILE A 156 -10.55 29.29 9.39
CA ILE A 156 -9.24 28.64 9.39
C ILE A 156 -8.91 28.14 7.98
N ILE A 157 -9.81 27.38 7.37
CA ILE A 157 -9.64 26.77 6.05
C ILE A 157 -10.53 27.52 5.07
N ILE A 158 -9.90 28.29 4.20
CA ILE A 158 -10.57 29.10 3.18
C ILE A 158 -10.37 28.42 1.83
N LYS A 159 -11.44 27.85 1.28
CA LYS A 159 -11.40 27.15 0.00
C LYS A 159 -11.25 28.13 -1.16
N THR A 160 -10.44 27.76 -2.14
CA THR A 160 -10.32 28.50 -3.41
C THR A 160 -11.19 27.82 -4.48
N CYS A 161 -11.28 28.46 -5.63
CA CYS A 161 -11.90 27.93 -6.84
C CYS A 161 -11.03 26.91 -7.56
N THR A 162 -9.71 26.97 -7.33
CA THR A 162 -8.72 26.11 -7.98
C THR A 162 -8.85 24.68 -7.48
N VAL A 163 -9.00 23.75 -8.43
CA VAL A 163 -8.90 22.32 -8.22
C VAL A 163 -7.92 21.77 -9.25
N VAL A 164 -7.01 20.92 -8.82
CA VAL A 164 -6.06 20.25 -9.70
C VAL A 164 -6.28 18.75 -9.68
N GLU A 165 -5.97 18.11 -10.81
CA GLU A 165 -6.00 16.65 -10.94
C GLU A 165 -5.09 15.98 -9.91
N GLU A 166 -5.60 14.92 -9.29
CA GLU A 166 -4.92 14.22 -8.19
C GLU A 166 -3.59 13.57 -8.61
N ASP A 167 -3.49 13.14 -9.87
CA ASP A 167 -2.26 12.59 -10.43
C ASP A 167 -1.10 13.58 -10.43
N LYS A 168 -1.39 14.90 -10.43
CA LYS A 168 -0.36 15.96 -10.33
C LYS A 168 0.13 16.17 -8.90
N LEU A 169 -0.58 15.63 -7.90
CA LEU A 169 -0.26 15.76 -6.48
C LEU A 169 0.52 14.56 -5.94
N THR A 170 0.52 13.45 -6.67
CA THR A 170 0.95 12.16 -6.15
C THR A 170 2.46 11.99 -6.27
N ASN A 171 3.12 11.80 -5.13
CA ASN A 171 4.54 11.43 -5.07
C ASN A 171 4.70 9.93 -5.33
N LYS A 172 5.20 9.57 -6.51
CA LYS A 172 5.36 8.17 -6.92
C LYS A 172 6.72 7.63 -6.48
N ILE A 173 6.73 6.76 -5.47
CA ILE A 173 7.95 6.29 -4.79
C ILE A 173 7.93 4.76 -4.57
N THR A 174 9.06 4.20 -4.17
CA THR A 174 9.15 2.82 -3.65
C THR A 174 9.07 2.81 -2.12
N LEU A 175 8.93 1.62 -1.52
CA LEU A 175 8.93 1.47 -0.06
C LEU A 175 10.23 1.95 0.59
N SER A 176 11.38 1.78 -0.07
CA SER A 176 12.69 2.18 0.44
C SER A 176 12.93 3.70 0.45
N GLU A 177 12.13 4.46 -0.30
CA GLU A 177 12.23 5.92 -0.41
C GLU A 177 11.39 6.65 0.64
N ILE A 178 10.60 5.93 1.45
CA ILE A 178 9.74 6.51 2.48
C ILE A 178 10.58 7.19 3.57
N THR A 179 10.20 8.42 3.90
CA THR A 179 10.83 9.27 4.93
C THR A 179 9.79 10.16 5.59
N ASP A 180 10.14 10.82 6.69
CA ASP A 180 9.25 11.77 7.39
C ASP A 180 8.82 12.98 6.52
N ALA A 181 9.53 13.26 5.42
CA ALA A 181 9.11 14.27 4.44
C ALA A 181 7.78 13.92 3.76
N HIS A 182 7.46 12.64 3.67
CA HIS A 182 6.25 12.14 3.05
C HIS A 182 5.05 12.12 4.02
N LEU A 183 5.22 12.45 5.31
CA LEU A 183 4.10 12.44 6.25
C LEU A 183 3.03 13.44 5.85
N ASN A 184 1.78 12.99 5.90
CA ASN A 184 0.59 13.71 5.48
C ASN A 184 0.61 14.15 4.01
N THR A 185 1.40 13.50 3.14
CA THR A 185 1.35 13.69 1.69
C THR A 185 0.69 12.50 0.99
N LEU A 186 0.25 12.74 -0.24
CA LEU A 186 -0.28 11.70 -1.12
C LEU A 186 0.89 11.01 -1.83
N ILE A 187 1.07 9.73 -1.54
CA ILE A 187 2.10 8.90 -2.17
C ILE A 187 1.45 7.77 -2.97
N GLU A 188 2.16 7.30 -4.00
CA GLU A 188 1.84 6.07 -4.73
C GLU A 188 3.06 5.15 -4.68
N LEU A 189 2.90 4.05 -3.95
CA LEU A 189 3.92 3.02 -3.80
C LEU A 189 3.91 2.11 -5.02
N LYS A 190 5.07 1.85 -5.61
CA LYS A 190 5.25 0.98 -6.78
C LYS A 190 5.76 -0.41 -6.41
N ASP A 191 5.43 -1.37 -7.25
CA ASP A 191 5.91 -2.76 -7.20
C ASP A 191 5.61 -3.46 -5.88
N VAL A 192 4.45 -3.13 -5.29
CA VAL A 192 4.02 -3.61 -3.98
C VAL A 192 2.89 -4.62 -4.09
N GLN A 193 2.73 -5.45 -3.05
CA GLN A 193 1.63 -6.39 -2.88
C GLN A 193 1.33 -6.60 -1.39
N PHE A 194 0.12 -7.07 -1.06
CA PHE A 194 -0.16 -7.52 0.31
C PHE A 194 0.59 -8.81 0.65
N GLU A 195 1.04 -8.96 1.90
CA GLU A 195 1.61 -10.23 2.41
C GLU A 195 0.63 -11.40 2.27
N ASP A 196 1.15 -12.63 2.14
CA ASP A 196 0.36 -13.86 2.02
C ASP A 196 -0.71 -14.02 3.12
N ALA A 197 -0.44 -13.51 4.33
CA ALA A 197 -1.34 -13.60 5.47
C ALA A 197 -2.62 -12.76 5.33
N ALA A 198 -2.68 -11.84 4.37
CA ALA A 198 -3.86 -11.04 4.05
C ALA A 198 -4.73 -11.67 2.96
N LEU A 199 -4.22 -12.63 2.19
CA LEU A 199 -4.95 -13.24 1.08
C LEU A 199 -6.15 -14.03 1.57
N GLY A 200 -7.23 -14.00 0.78
CA GLY A 200 -8.52 -14.61 1.13
C GLY A 200 -9.31 -13.88 2.23
N LYS A 201 -8.81 -12.74 2.71
CA LYS A 201 -9.51 -11.85 3.67
C LYS A 201 -10.08 -10.62 2.94
N THR A 202 -10.80 -9.81 3.68
CA THR A 202 -11.32 -8.50 3.25
C THR A 202 -10.41 -7.37 3.73
N LEU A 203 -10.40 -6.21 3.06
CA LEU A 203 -9.53 -5.08 3.38
C LEU A 203 -9.70 -4.58 4.83
N TYR A 204 -10.90 -4.71 5.39
CA TYR A 204 -11.17 -4.66 6.82
C TYR A 204 -11.65 -6.04 7.30
N ASP A 205 -11.05 -6.54 8.37
CA ASP A 205 -11.37 -7.81 9.01
C ASP A 205 -11.60 -7.59 10.51
N ALA A 206 -12.83 -7.78 10.96
CA ALA A 206 -13.23 -7.59 12.36
C ALA A 206 -12.50 -8.52 13.34
N ASN A 207 -11.97 -9.67 12.87
CA ASN A 207 -11.15 -10.55 13.68
C ASN A 207 -9.71 -10.03 13.85
N ASN A 208 -9.34 -9.01 13.07
CA ASN A 208 -8.07 -8.30 13.13
C ASN A 208 -8.33 -6.79 13.35
N ASP A 209 -9.36 -6.44 14.14
CA ASP A 209 -9.61 -5.06 14.54
C ASP A 209 -8.62 -4.63 15.64
N ILE A 210 -7.84 -3.61 15.33
CA ILE A 210 -6.89 -2.97 16.22
C ILE A 210 -7.20 -1.47 16.26
N GLY A 211 -8.05 -1.11 17.23
CA GLY A 211 -8.45 0.27 17.48
C GLY A 211 -9.38 0.81 16.40
N GLY A 212 -10.38 0.03 15.99
CA GLY A 212 -11.40 0.40 15.00
C GLY A 212 -10.92 0.31 13.56
N ALA A 213 -9.90 -0.51 13.28
CA ALA A 213 -9.31 -0.67 11.96
C ALA A 213 -8.45 -1.93 11.86
N THR A 214 -8.24 -2.42 10.64
CA THR A 214 -7.33 -3.53 10.34
C THR A 214 -5.99 -3.00 9.86
N ASN A 215 -4.90 -3.63 10.31
CA ASN A 215 -3.56 -3.39 9.78
C ASN A 215 -3.08 -4.65 9.03
N TYR A 216 -2.93 -4.55 7.72
CA TYR A 216 -2.17 -5.53 6.94
C TYR A 216 -0.76 -5.02 6.66
N THR A 217 0.10 -5.91 6.18
CA THR A 217 1.41 -5.54 5.67
C THR A 217 1.38 -5.55 4.15
N ILE A 218 1.93 -4.51 3.56
CA ILE A 218 2.29 -4.44 2.15
C ILE A 218 3.81 -4.56 2.06
N GLU A 219 4.29 -5.29 1.07
CA GLU A 219 5.71 -5.57 0.85
C GLU A 219 6.11 -5.48 -0.63
N ASP A 220 7.40 -5.24 -0.87
CA ASP A 220 8.04 -5.33 -2.19
C ASP A 220 8.88 -6.62 -2.31
N ILE A 221 9.42 -6.87 -3.52
CA ILE A 221 10.29 -8.02 -3.78
C ILE A 221 11.57 -8.03 -2.91
N SER A 222 11.99 -6.86 -2.42
CA SER A 222 13.17 -6.68 -1.57
C SER A 222 12.89 -6.91 -0.08
N LYS A 223 11.66 -7.34 0.29
CA LYS A 223 11.20 -7.51 1.68
C LYS A 223 11.12 -6.21 2.48
N THR A 224 11.15 -5.06 1.82
CA THR A 224 10.76 -3.81 2.47
C THR A 224 9.26 -3.85 2.69
N SER A 225 8.77 -3.30 3.79
CA SER A 225 7.34 -3.38 4.12
C SER A 225 6.81 -2.13 4.82
N ILE A 226 5.50 -1.93 4.73
CA ILE A 226 4.73 -0.88 5.42
C ILE A 226 3.40 -1.44 5.91
N LYS A 227 2.82 -0.81 6.93
CA LYS A 227 1.46 -1.12 7.36
C LYS A 227 0.43 -0.43 6.46
N PHE A 228 -0.50 -1.21 5.94
CA PHE A 228 -1.71 -0.71 5.30
C PHE A 228 -2.84 -0.70 6.31
N ARG A 229 -3.40 0.47 6.59
CA ARG A 229 -4.44 0.64 7.59
C ARG A 229 -5.79 0.93 6.93
N THR A 230 -6.77 0.11 7.29
CA THR A 230 -8.15 0.21 6.79
C THR A 230 -9.11 0.37 7.96
N SER A 231 -9.77 1.53 8.07
CA SER A 231 -10.77 1.82 9.09
C SER A 231 -11.99 0.87 9.01
N ALA A 232 -12.60 0.55 10.15
CA ALA A 232 -13.86 -0.20 10.20
C ALA A 232 -15.02 0.52 9.52
N PHE A 233 -14.87 1.83 9.27
CA PHE A 233 -15.89 2.68 8.65
C PHE A 233 -15.69 2.87 7.15
N VAL A 234 -14.69 2.24 6.53
CA VAL A 234 -14.53 2.39 5.07
C VAL A 234 -15.67 1.72 4.31
N ASN A 235 -16.15 2.35 3.24
CA ASN A 235 -17.23 1.79 2.42
C ASN A 235 -16.78 0.59 1.55
N PHE A 236 -15.47 0.44 1.33
CA PHE A 236 -14.86 -0.66 0.56
C PHE A 236 -14.23 -1.75 1.44
N GLY A 237 -14.45 -1.72 2.76
CA GLY A 237 -13.77 -2.60 3.71
C GLY A 237 -14.10 -4.08 3.53
N THR A 238 -15.27 -4.39 2.97
CA THR A 238 -15.71 -5.76 2.67
C THR A 238 -15.14 -6.30 1.36
N THR A 239 -14.41 -5.49 0.60
CA THR A 239 -13.74 -5.92 -0.64
C THR A 239 -12.61 -6.89 -0.28
N ALA A 240 -12.47 -7.96 -1.06
CA ALA A 240 -11.37 -8.90 -0.90
C ALA A 240 -10.02 -8.18 -1.08
N VAL A 241 -9.02 -8.58 -0.29
CA VAL A 241 -7.64 -8.14 -0.48
C VAL A 241 -7.16 -8.59 -1.86
N PRO A 242 -6.75 -7.68 -2.76
CA PRO A 242 -6.26 -8.07 -4.08
C PRO A 242 -4.97 -8.90 -3.98
N GLU A 243 -4.87 -9.97 -4.76
CA GLU A 243 -3.76 -10.91 -4.68
C GLU A 243 -2.53 -10.47 -5.48
N GLY A 244 -2.70 -9.60 -6.48
CA GLY A 244 -1.65 -9.21 -7.41
C GLY A 244 -0.60 -8.25 -6.85
N ASN A 245 0.32 -7.84 -7.73
CA ASN A 245 1.30 -6.79 -7.49
C ASN A 245 0.94 -5.56 -8.32
N GLY A 246 1.38 -4.38 -7.90
CA GLY A 246 1.17 -3.16 -8.66
C GLY A 246 1.42 -1.92 -7.82
N THR A 247 0.48 -0.99 -7.85
CA THR A 247 0.59 0.30 -7.16
C THR A 247 -0.49 0.49 -6.12
N ILE A 248 -0.13 1.08 -4.98
CA ILE A 248 -1.10 1.51 -3.97
C ILE A 248 -0.85 2.98 -3.65
N ARG A 249 -1.89 3.78 -3.85
CA ARG A 249 -1.94 5.19 -3.52
C ARG A 249 -2.57 5.41 -2.15
N GLY A 250 -2.15 6.45 -1.45
CA GLY A 250 -2.74 6.80 -0.17
C GLY A 250 -1.99 7.90 0.56
N VAL A 251 -2.53 8.30 1.70
CA VAL A 251 -1.87 9.28 2.58
C VAL A 251 -0.95 8.54 3.54
N LEU A 252 0.32 8.94 3.57
CA LEU A 252 1.27 8.40 4.53
C LEU A 252 1.06 9.06 5.90
N THR A 253 1.00 8.24 6.94
CA THR A 253 0.91 8.65 8.33
C THR A 253 1.91 7.86 9.18
N LYS A 254 2.03 8.22 10.45
CA LYS A 254 2.94 7.54 11.39
C LYS A 254 2.26 7.39 12.73
N PHE A 255 2.35 6.19 13.30
CA PHE A 255 1.95 5.92 14.66
C PHE A 255 3.19 5.51 15.45
N ARG A 256 3.63 6.38 16.37
CA ARG A 256 4.94 6.26 17.04
C ARG A 256 6.07 6.19 16.01
N ASN A 257 6.69 5.02 15.85
CA ASN A 257 7.79 4.79 14.91
C ASN A 257 7.36 3.96 13.68
N THR A 258 6.06 3.68 13.50
CA THR A 258 5.56 2.84 12.42
C THR A 258 4.85 3.69 11.37
N TYR A 259 5.37 3.70 10.15
CA TYR A 259 4.66 4.28 9.01
C TYR A 259 3.42 3.46 8.65
N GLN A 260 2.35 4.16 8.28
CA GLN A 260 1.08 3.57 7.89
C GLN A 260 0.57 4.28 6.63
N LEU A 261 0.15 3.50 5.63
CA LEU A 261 -0.54 3.99 4.46
C LEU A 261 -2.04 3.81 4.63
N LEU A 262 -2.81 4.87 4.39
CA LEU A 262 -4.27 4.83 4.33
C LEU A 262 -4.70 5.18 2.91
N SER A 263 -5.37 4.27 2.21
CA SER A 263 -6.01 4.61 0.93
C SER A 263 -7.23 5.50 1.14
N ARG A 264 -7.56 6.33 0.15
CA ARG A 264 -8.69 7.26 0.19
C ARG A 264 -9.92 6.65 -0.42
N THR A 265 -9.76 5.82 -1.45
CA THR A 265 -10.83 5.06 -2.11
C THR A 265 -10.35 3.64 -2.41
N LEU A 266 -11.21 2.82 -3.04
CA LEU A 266 -10.80 1.52 -3.56
C LEU A 266 -9.89 1.66 -4.79
N ASP A 267 -10.10 2.69 -5.62
CA ASP A 267 -9.34 2.92 -6.86
C ASP A 267 -7.87 3.25 -6.60
N ASP A 268 -7.56 3.71 -5.39
CA ASP A 268 -6.19 3.87 -4.90
C ASP A 268 -5.44 2.52 -4.79
N ILE A 269 -6.11 1.36 -4.90
CA ILE A 269 -5.52 0.01 -4.80
C ILE A 269 -5.52 -0.66 -6.18
N ASN A 270 -4.42 -0.49 -6.93
CA ASN A 270 -4.26 -1.05 -8.27
C ASN A 270 -3.21 -2.18 -8.29
N LEU A 271 -3.65 -3.39 -7.93
CA LEU A 271 -2.81 -4.59 -7.85
C LEU A 271 -3.16 -5.60 -8.95
N ASN A 272 -3.25 -5.14 -10.19
CA ASN A 272 -3.67 -5.94 -11.34
C ASN A 272 -2.52 -6.72 -12.03
N GLY A 273 -1.27 -6.51 -11.58
CA GLY A 273 -0.10 -7.20 -12.11
C GLY A 273 0.14 -8.57 -11.47
N ASP A 274 1.02 -9.34 -12.09
CA ASP A 274 1.42 -10.66 -11.59
C ASP A 274 2.03 -10.56 -10.19
N ARG A 275 1.44 -11.30 -9.23
CA ARG A 275 1.97 -11.40 -7.87
C ARG A 275 3.42 -11.90 -7.91
N LYS A 276 4.31 -11.18 -7.23
CA LYS A 276 5.71 -11.56 -7.11
C LYS A 276 5.90 -12.57 -5.98
N ARG A 277 6.71 -13.60 -6.22
CA ARG A 277 7.11 -14.56 -5.18
C ARG A 277 8.41 -14.10 -4.55
N ILE A 278 8.31 -13.57 -3.34
CA ILE A 278 9.46 -13.04 -2.61
C ILE A 278 10.46 -14.14 -2.29
N GLY A 279 11.74 -13.86 -2.52
CA GLY A 279 12.83 -14.83 -2.34
C GLY A 279 13.05 -15.78 -3.51
N PHE A 280 12.41 -15.54 -4.66
CA PHE A 280 12.60 -16.31 -5.89
C PHE A 280 13.11 -15.40 -7.02
N ALA A 281 13.99 -15.93 -7.86
CA ALA A 281 14.35 -15.26 -9.11
C ALA A 281 13.15 -15.27 -10.07
N GLU A 282 12.97 -14.18 -10.82
CA GLU A 282 11.90 -14.10 -11.82
C GLU A 282 12.10 -15.08 -12.97
N ASN A 283 13.37 -15.36 -13.32
CA ASN A 283 13.76 -16.25 -14.38
C ASN A 283 14.94 -17.13 -13.97
N ILE A 284 15.03 -18.31 -14.56
CA ILE A 284 16.12 -19.26 -14.40
C ILE A 284 16.63 -19.67 -15.79
N THR A 285 17.94 -19.82 -15.92
CA THR A 285 18.59 -20.34 -17.14
C THR A 285 18.92 -21.83 -16.98
N GLY A 286 19.39 -22.44 -18.07
CA GLY A 286 19.89 -23.81 -18.06
C GLY A 286 18.94 -24.82 -18.70
N THR A 287 19.41 -26.06 -18.78
CA THR A 287 18.65 -27.19 -19.36
C THR A 287 17.90 -27.92 -18.27
N LYS A 288 16.60 -28.19 -18.49
CA LYS A 288 15.81 -28.98 -17.55
C LYS A 288 16.31 -30.43 -17.53
N ILE A 289 16.57 -30.97 -16.35
CA ILE A 289 16.81 -32.40 -16.10
C ILE A 289 15.86 -32.91 -15.01
N ASN A 290 15.62 -34.22 -14.97
CA ASN A 290 14.78 -34.83 -13.93
C ASN A 290 15.58 -35.13 -12.67
N ILE A 291 14.91 -35.21 -11.52
CA ILE A 291 15.55 -35.50 -10.24
C ILE A 291 16.23 -36.88 -10.27
N SER A 292 15.66 -37.89 -10.94
CA SER A 292 16.32 -39.18 -11.11
C SER A 292 17.68 -39.06 -11.81
N GLU A 293 17.79 -38.21 -12.84
CA GLU A 293 19.05 -37.95 -13.54
C GLU A 293 20.06 -37.27 -12.60
N VAL A 294 19.64 -36.25 -11.84
CA VAL A 294 20.47 -35.62 -10.80
C VAL A 294 21.01 -36.66 -9.81
N ARG A 295 20.15 -37.60 -9.38
CA ARG A 295 20.55 -38.66 -8.44
C ARG A 295 21.61 -39.60 -9.03
N THR A 296 21.60 -39.84 -10.35
CA THR A 296 22.65 -40.65 -11.01
C THR A 296 24.00 -39.96 -11.08
N LEU A 297 24.04 -38.63 -10.98
CA LEU A 297 25.30 -37.86 -10.99
C LEU A 297 26.09 -38.02 -9.68
N PHE A 298 25.47 -38.45 -8.59
CA PHE A 298 26.15 -38.69 -7.32
C PHE A 298 26.78 -40.09 -7.27
N THR A 299 28.12 -40.15 -7.25
CA THR A 299 28.88 -41.42 -7.29
C THR A 299 29.32 -41.93 -5.91
N GLY A 300 28.78 -41.37 -4.82
CA GLY A 300 29.14 -41.73 -3.43
C GLY A 300 30.12 -40.77 -2.74
N THR A 301 30.63 -39.78 -3.47
CA THR A 301 31.46 -38.68 -2.95
C THR A 301 30.85 -37.33 -3.33
N ASP A 302 31.15 -36.29 -2.56
CA ASP A 302 30.66 -34.95 -2.85
C ASP A 302 31.00 -34.55 -4.30
N THR A 303 29.99 -34.18 -5.07
CA THR A 303 30.08 -33.95 -6.52
C THR A 303 29.52 -32.58 -6.84
N GLN A 304 30.37 -31.68 -7.35
CA GLN A 304 29.92 -30.37 -7.83
C GLN A 304 29.37 -30.48 -9.25
N LEU A 305 28.19 -29.93 -9.48
CA LEU A 305 27.56 -29.88 -10.80
C LEU A 305 28.02 -28.61 -11.52
N LEU A 306 28.69 -28.76 -12.67
CA LEU A 306 29.23 -27.62 -13.43
C LEU A 306 28.33 -27.18 -14.59
N ASP A 307 27.48 -28.08 -15.07
CA ASP A 307 26.55 -27.80 -16.15
C ASP A 307 25.45 -26.83 -15.69
N ASP A 308 25.04 -25.90 -16.57
CA ASP A 308 23.89 -25.03 -16.31
C ASP A 308 22.59 -25.84 -16.52
N VAL A 309 22.18 -26.54 -15.48
CA VAL A 309 20.98 -27.38 -15.44
C VAL A 309 20.06 -26.96 -14.32
N PHE A 310 18.76 -27.19 -14.49
CA PHE A 310 17.78 -26.97 -13.44
C PHE A 310 16.83 -28.16 -13.30
N ILE A 311 16.32 -28.36 -12.09
CA ILE A 311 15.20 -29.26 -11.82
C ILE A 311 13.91 -28.44 -11.63
N GLU A 312 12.78 -29.03 -11.99
CA GLU A 312 11.45 -28.46 -11.72
C GLU A 312 10.62 -29.49 -10.96
N GLY A 313 10.10 -29.11 -9.80
CA GLY A 313 9.35 -30.03 -8.94
C GLY A 313 8.50 -29.31 -7.91
N ILE A 314 7.76 -30.09 -7.13
CA ILE A 314 6.91 -29.61 -6.04
C ILE A 314 7.65 -29.79 -4.72
N ILE A 315 7.65 -28.74 -3.90
CA ILE A 315 8.15 -28.82 -2.52
C ILE A 315 7.17 -29.67 -1.70
N THR A 316 7.64 -30.82 -1.22
CA THR A 316 6.82 -31.75 -0.42
C THR A 316 6.91 -31.45 1.07
N MET A 317 8.02 -30.85 1.51
CA MET A 317 8.25 -30.41 2.88
C MET A 317 9.26 -29.26 2.91
N SER A 318 9.02 -28.24 3.74
CA SER A 318 9.98 -27.17 4.02
C SER A 318 10.10 -26.94 5.52
N GLY A 319 11.27 -26.49 5.96
CA GLY A 319 11.49 -26.08 7.35
C GLY A 319 10.74 -24.80 7.73
N ILE A 320 10.18 -24.07 6.77
CA ILE A 320 9.30 -22.93 7.04
C ILE A 320 7.92 -23.38 7.51
N ASP A 321 7.43 -24.53 7.02
CA ASP A 321 6.06 -24.95 7.29
C ASP A 321 5.88 -25.57 8.68
N HIS A 322 6.96 -26.05 9.32
CA HIS A 322 6.92 -26.78 10.60
C HIS A 322 8.21 -26.62 11.43
N ASN A 323 8.08 -26.49 12.77
CA ASN A 323 9.20 -26.35 13.73
C ASN A 323 10.10 -27.61 13.90
N ASN A 324 9.97 -28.62 13.04
CA ASN A 324 10.73 -29.87 13.15
C ASN A 324 11.97 -29.91 12.25
N MET A 325 12.21 -28.87 11.45
CA MET A 325 13.36 -28.77 10.56
C MET A 325 13.78 -27.30 10.43
N THR A 326 15.07 -27.04 10.16
CA THR A 326 15.55 -25.67 9.97
C THR A 326 14.98 -25.08 8.67
N GLU A 327 14.73 -23.76 8.64
CA GLU A 327 14.29 -23.00 7.45
C GLU A 327 15.28 -23.06 6.26
N ARG A 328 16.44 -23.68 6.49
CA ARG A 328 17.50 -23.92 5.50
C ARG A 328 17.36 -25.24 4.77
N ASN A 329 16.32 -26.03 5.04
CA ASN A 329 16.13 -27.33 4.42
C ASN A 329 14.75 -27.41 3.77
N ALA A 330 14.67 -28.10 2.64
CA ALA A 330 13.43 -28.45 1.97
C ALA A 330 13.57 -29.80 1.24
N PHE A 331 12.45 -30.38 0.82
CA PHE A 331 12.40 -31.58 0.00
C PHE A 331 11.60 -31.27 -1.26
N ILE A 332 12.17 -31.59 -2.41
CA ILE A 332 11.53 -31.41 -3.72
C ILE A 332 11.31 -32.76 -4.38
N GLN A 333 10.19 -32.88 -5.07
CA GLN A 333 9.81 -34.08 -5.81
C GLN A 333 9.30 -33.72 -7.21
N ASP A 334 9.68 -34.53 -8.20
CA ASP A 334 9.08 -34.60 -9.52
C ASP A 334 8.53 -36.02 -9.76
N GLU A 335 8.06 -36.32 -10.96
CA GLU A 335 7.54 -37.65 -11.31
C GLU A 335 8.59 -38.77 -11.28
N SER A 336 9.88 -38.41 -11.36
CA SER A 336 11.00 -39.34 -11.44
C SER A 336 11.64 -39.65 -10.08
N GLY A 337 11.45 -38.78 -9.08
CA GLY A 337 11.98 -38.99 -7.73
C GLY A 337 11.97 -37.74 -6.86
N ALA A 338 12.64 -37.83 -5.71
CA ALA A 338 12.78 -36.74 -4.76
C ALA A 338 14.24 -36.53 -4.34
N ILE A 339 14.58 -35.32 -3.92
CA ILE A 339 15.91 -35.00 -3.37
C ILE A 339 15.77 -33.98 -2.24
N ALA A 340 16.66 -34.07 -1.24
CA ALA A 340 16.75 -33.08 -0.19
C ALA A 340 17.49 -31.84 -0.69
N LEU A 341 17.05 -30.66 -0.28
CA LEU A 341 17.65 -29.37 -0.58
C LEU A 341 18.17 -28.79 0.74
N ARG A 342 19.42 -28.36 0.74
CA ARG A 342 20.06 -27.75 1.90
C ARG A 342 20.68 -26.44 1.50
N PHE A 343 20.25 -25.35 2.12
CA PHE A 343 20.62 -24.00 1.77
C PHE A 343 21.61 -23.40 2.79
N SER A 344 22.45 -22.49 2.33
CA SER A 344 23.35 -21.72 3.20
C SER A 344 22.60 -20.77 4.17
N ALA A 345 21.42 -20.28 3.79
CA ALA A 345 20.56 -19.37 4.55
C ALA A 345 19.10 -19.84 4.60
N ALA A 346 18.26 -19.15 5.37
CA ALA A 346 16.83 -19.43 5.42
C ALA A 346 16.19 -19.19 4.03
N THR A 347 15.32 -20.10 3.61
CA THR A 347 14.67 -20.04 2.30
C THR A 347 13.30 -19.36 2.36
N SER A 348 12.65 -19.22 1.20
CA SER A 348 11.23 -18.84 1.09
C SER A 348 10.37 -19.98 0.49
N LEU A 349 10.90 -21.21 0.47
CA LEU A 349 10.18 -22.39 -0.04
C LEU A 349 9.10 -22.82 0.94
N LYS A 350 7.86 -22.98 0.46
CA LYS A 350 6.74 -23.55 1.23
C LYS A 350 6.25 -24.82 0.56
N ARG A 351 5.72 -25.75 1.35
CA ARG A 351 5.08 -26.99 0.85
C ARG A 351 4.00 -26.65 -0.17
N GLY A 352 3.96 -27.43 -1.24
CA GLY A 352 3.04 -27.26 -2.37
C GLY A 352 3.54 -26.30 -3.44
N TYR A 353 4.62 -25.55 -3.21
CA TYR A 353 5.19 -24.70 -4.25
C TYR A 353 5.79 -25.55 -5.37
N LYS A 354 5.36 -25.28 -6.61
CA LYS A 354 6.06 -25.74 -7.81
C LYS A 354 7.18 -24.76 -8.12
N VAL A 355 8.44 -25.20 -8.09
CA VAL A 355 9.62 -24.34 -8.22
C VAL A 355 10.61 -24.91 -9.23
N LYS A 356 11.45 -24.03 -9.76
CA LYS A 356 12.65 -24.39 -10.52
C LYS A 356 13.88 -24.07 -9.68
N ILE A 357 14.85 -24.98 -9.65
CA ILE A 357 16.09 -24.82 -8.88
C ILE A 357 17.28 -24.98 -9.82
N ASN A 358 18.11 -23.93 -9.92
CA ASN A 358 19.34 -23.98 -10.70
C ASN A 358 20.34 -24.81 -9.90
N LEU A 359 20.96 -25.78 -10.55
CA LEU A 359 21.91 -26.69 -9.93
C LEU A 359 23.36 -26.43 -10.38
N LYS A 360 23.61 -25.36 -11.14
CA LYS A 360 24.96 -24.93 -11.47
C LYS A 360 25.71 -24.56 -10.19
N ASP A 361 26.92 -25.08 -10.08
CA ASP A 361 27.83 -24.96 -8.94
C ASP A 361 27.33 -25.58 -7.62
N VAL A 362 26.15 -26.21 -7.62
CA VAL A 362 25.60 -26.94 -6.47
C VAL A 362 26.40 -28.21 -6.21
N VAL A 363 26.63 -28.51 -4.93
CA VAL A 363 27.33 -29.73 -4.51
C VAL A 363 26.33 -30.79 -4.08
N LEU A 364 26.26 -31.91 -4.78
CA LEU A 364 25.57 -33.11 -4.33
C LEU A 364 26.40 -33.79 -3.25
N GLY A 365 25.78 -34.12 -2.11
CA GLY A 365 26.43 -34.83 -1.01
C GLY A 365 25.46 -35.78 -0.31
N SER A 366 25.96 -36.55 0.65
CA SER A 366 25.14 -37.47 1.44
C SER A 366 25.30 -37.22 2.93
N LEU A 367 24.17 -37.01 3.63
CA LEU A 367 24.14 -36.91 5.08
C LEU A 367 23.39 -38.10 5.66
N ARG A 368 24.13 -39.01 6.32
CA ARG A 368 23.56 -40.24 6.92
C ARG A 368 22.76 -41.09 5.91
N GLY A 369 23.21 -41.13 4.66
CA GLY A 369 22.55 -41.88 3.58
C GLY A 369 21.46 -41.12 2.83
N LEU A 370 21.09 -39.91 3.27
CA LEU A 370 20.18 -39.03 2.53
C LEU A 370 20.98 -38.20 1.52
N LEU A 371 20.73 -38.43 0.22
CA LEU A 371 21.26 -37.59 -0.85
C LEU A 371 20.62 -36.20 -0.81
N GLN A 372 21.46 -35.18 -0.81
CA GLN A 372 21.07 -33.77 -0.75
C GLN A 372 21.83 -32.92 -1.77
N ALA A 373 21.17 -31.91 -2.30
CA ALA A 373 21.78 -30.82 -3.05
C ALA A 373 22.08 -29.66 -2.07
N ASN A 374 23.36 -29.29 -1.94
CA ASN A 374 23.80 -28.17 -1.10
C ASN A 374 23.87 -26.89 -1.95
N ILE A 375 22.93 -25.97 -1.71
CA ILE A 375 22.61 -24.77 -2.49
C ILE A 375 23.08 -23.49 -1.78
#